data_AF-A0A1D2RFD8-F1
#
_entry.id   AF-A0A1D2RFD8-F1
#
_cell.length_a   1.000
_cell.length_b   1.000
_cell.length_c   1.000
_cell.angle_alpha   90.00
_cell.angle_beta   90.00
_cell.angle_gamma   90.00
#
_symmetry.space_group_name_H-M   'P 1'
#
loop_
_entity.id
_entity.type
_entity.pdbx_description
1 polymer ?
#
loop_
_entity_poly.entity_id
_entity_poly.type
_entity_poly.pdbx_seq_one_letter_code
_entity_poly.pdbx_strand_id
1 'polypeptide(L)'
;MEFQTSPDIDFIGRTEKKERLDIGPNELKRIISKILSESKLSLLSIEETRKGAILAKSTDALGKPVLTVVRAEFHIEGVEEDIVEELYGERVENRAKNAIYITSSYFTKSAQEFAKDKPIKLVNGDELTEILAQEDVKISLAFVSLAADKDAQGYFESQRSRKIGMLGTEEKIEDIDRRYAPVGRFYIKGGQGKTESLNHAYINMNTGALYYVQKNKIRQSDVLQRILDLPEKSRERLLDLIENGSLPRENIDDRHLDILEKKGLISRGKTGGGSITKEPANMIVLLVDELLEAILSKHTRTDTSLGESQIGNVSASVEIPFFDSQHNLEHFIETAGYGVAGFDIDETRYKMEDVDNVLEKITGREIEFDGIVYLPYYRCRYSTSKGRVTYRNLVSPKYKSIVAKKTEYTGIYKVIEEVPYLPYIPLGLGYLLYNIENIAQTLHVFASAFIFLVMTVIFGVMLKLFFRTERQVPFYNNIFFKYGFPSLHTMASIGIIGFAFFVNPIFGLILAPVGLFYGYARVRFGAHTVADVLAGAVAGLIVGILCGLFVYPVQMPAELEIVLSAMLVLTPVAYFLIARRYKL
;
A
#
# COMPACT_ATOMS: atom_id res chain seq x y z
N MET A 1 -37.55 84.35 16.49
CA MET A 1 -36.66 83.20 16.78
C MET A 1 -36.30 82.62 15.43
N GLU A 2 -35.19 83.08 14.90
CA GLU A 2 -34.81 82.93 13.49
C GLU A 2 -34.22 81.55 13.19
N PHE A 3 -34.47 81.13 11.95
CA PHE A 3 -33.98 79.93 11.28
C PHE A 3 -32.46 79.86 11.25
N GLN A 4 -31.92 78.64 11.36
CA GLN A 4 -30.60 78.31 10.83
C GLN A 4 -30.66 76.97 10.10
N THR A 5 -30.22 77.01 8.84
CA THR A 5 -30.06 75.91 7.89
C THR A 5 -28.79 75.10 8.15
N SER A 6 -28.79 73.86 7.63
CA SER A 6 -27.80 72.77 7.67
C SER A 6 -26.29 73.13 7.57
N PRO A 7 -25.41 72.17 7.92
CA PRO A 7 -24.38 71.78 6.96
C PRO A 7 -24.18 70.25 6.82
N ASP A 8 -24.14 69.84 5.54
CA ASP A 8 -23.17 68.96 4.88
C ASP A 8 -22.68 67.67 5.55
N ILE A 9 -23.07 66.56 4.92
CA ILE A 9 -22.49 65.22 5.07
C ILE A 9 -21.32 65.12 4.08
N ASP A 10 -20.09 65.23 4.58
CA ASP A 10 -18.88 64.97 3.79
C ASP A 10 -18.74 63.46 3.51
N PHE A 11 -18.97 63.09 2.25
CA PHE A 11 -18.53 61.82 1.67
C PHE A 11 -17.00 61.86 1.50
N ILE A 12 -16.26 61.45 2.52
CA ILE A 12 -14.80 61.26 2.42
C ILE A 12 -14.55 59.93 1.71
N GLY A 13 -14.05 60.04 0.48
CA GLY A 13 -13.57 58.92 -0.33
C GLY A 13 -12.46 58.14 0.40
N ARG A 14 -12.66 56.83 0.52
CA ARG A 14 -11.60 55.89 0.89
C ARG A 14 -10.82 55.56 -0.38
N THR A 15 -9.62 56.11 -0.50
CA THR A 15 -8.57 55.54 -1.34
C THR A 15 -8.19 54.18 -0.75
N GLU A 16 -8.75 53.10 -1.28
CA GLU A 16 -8.31 51.75 -0.97
C GLU A 16 -6.86 51.56 -1.43
N LYS A 17 -6.03 51.11 -0.49
CA LYS A 17 -4.63 50.81 -0.72
C LYS A 17 -4.59 49.49 -1.48
N LYS A 18 -4.35 49.53 -2.80
CA LYS A 18 -4.27 48.34 -3.68
C LYS A 18 -3.34 47.28 -3.05
N GLU A 19 -3.89 46.17 -2.57
CA GLU A 19 -3.13 45.06 -2.00
C GLU A 19 -2.66 44.13 -3.13
N ARG A 20 -1.37 43.79 -3.13
CA ARG A 20 -0.81 42.84 -4.09
C ARG A 20 -1.20 41.43 -3.70
N LEU A 21 -1.43 40.58 -4.70
CA LEU A 21 -1.50 39.13 -4.51
C LEU A 21 -0.19 38.65 -3.85
N ASP A 22 -0.31 37.90 -2.75
CA ASP A 22 0.83 37.32 -2.02
C ASP A 22 1.41 36.12 -2.78
N ILE A 23 1.98 36.41 -3.96
CA ILE A 23 2.63 35.44 -4.84
C ILE A 23 4.11 35.78 -4.91
N GLY A 24 4.98 34.80 -4.61
CA GLY A 24 6.42 35.00 -4.70
C GLY A 24 6.87 35.32 -6.14
N PRO A 25 7.97 36.07 -6.33
CA PRO A 25 8.41 36.52 -7.67
C PRO A 25 8.72 35.36 -8.64
N ASN A 26 9.21 34.23 -8.13
CA ASN A 26 9.48 33.04 -8.94
C ASN A 26 8.19 32.34 -9.37
N GLU A 27 7.20 32.31 -8.49
CA GLU A 27 5.90 31.70 -8.72
C GLU A 27 5.09 32.52 -9.73
N LEU A 28 5.13 33.85 -9.60
CA LEU A 28 4.54 34.76 -10.57
C LEU A 28 5.16 34.61 -11.95
N LYS A 29 6.49 34.47 -12.05
CA LYS A 29 7.18 34.18 -13.31
C LYS A 29 6.69 32.88 -13.95
N ARG A 30 6.42 31.85 -13.15
CA ARG A 30 5.92 30.53 -13.60
C ARG A 30 4.49 30.62 -14.12
N ILE A 31 3.60 31.30 -13.38
CA ILE A 31 2.21 31.55 -13.79
C ILE A 31 2.19 32.30 -15.13
N ILE A 32 2.95 33.39 -15.25
CA ILE A 32 3.06 34.17 -16.48
C ILE A 32 3.58 33.31 -17.64
N SER A 33 4.60 32.48 -17.40
CA SER A 33 5.15 31.59 -18.43
C SER A 33 4.10 30.60 -18.96
N LYS A 34 3.26 30.04 -18.08
CA LYS A 34 2.20 29.10 -18.46
C LYS A 34 1.11 29.78 -19.29
N ILE A 35 0.61 30.93 -18.83
CA ILE A 35 -0.41 31.71 -19.57
C ILE A 35 0.12 32.12 -20.96
N LEU A 36 1.37 32.54 -21.05
CA LEU A 36 1.99 32.92 -22.32
C LEU A 36 2.18 31.72 -23.28
N SER A 37 2.43 30.52 -22.74
CA SER A 37 2.60 29.31 -23.54
C SER A 37 1.33 28.91 -24.31
N GLU A 38 0.15 29.16 -23.75
CA GLU A 38 -1.14 28.98 -24.45
C GLU A 38 -1.22 29.83 -25.72
N SER A 39 -0.57 30.99 -25.70
CA SER A 39 -0.46 31.92 -26.82
C SER A 39 0.78 31.69 -27.69
N LYS A 40 1.48 30.56 -27.51
CA LYS A 40 2.74 30.21 -28.22
C LYS A 40 3.85 31.24 -28.03
N LEU A 41 3.93 31.84 -26.85
CA LEU A 41 4.97 32.79 -26.45
C LEU A 41 5.88 32.16 -25.39
N SER A 42 7.19 32.36 -25.54
CA SER A 42 8.21 31.90 -24.58
C SER A 42 8.70 33.08 -23.74
N LEU A 43 8.58 33.00 -22.42
CA LEU A 43 8.98 34.07 -21.50
C LEU A 43 10.52 34.15 -21.37
N LEU A 44 11.08 35.36 -21.50
CA LEU A 44 12.51 35.64 -21.29
C LEU A 44 12.77 36.24 -19.90
N SER A 45 12.09 37.34 -19.58
CA SER A 45 12.25 38.05 -18.31
C SER A 45 10.98 38.78 -17.90
N ILE A 46 10.90 39.12 -16.61
CA ILE A 46 9.88 40.02 -16.05
C ILE A 46 10.59 41.20 -15.41
N GLU A 47 10.07 42.40 -15.62
CA GLU A 47 10.59 43.65 -15.04
C GLU A 47 9.45 44.42 -14.40
N GLU A 48 9.64 44.89 -13.17
CA GLU A 48 8.64 45.71 -12.50
C GLU A 48 8.81 47.18 -12.91
N THR A 49 7.71 47.83 -13.27
CA THR A 49 7.69 49.24 -13.63
C THR A 49 7.57 50.13 -12.39
N ARG A 50 7.92 51.41 -12.53
CA ARG A 50 7.77 52.42 -11.45
C ARG A 50 6.32 52.60 -10.97
N LYS A 51 5.33 52.18 -11.76
CA LYS A 51 3.89 52.23 -11.44
C LYS A 51 3.35 50.91 -10.83
N GLY A 52 4.21 49.91 -10.60
CA GLY A 52 3.83 48.62 -10.00
C GLY A 52 3.30 47.58 -10.98
N ALA A 53 3.13 47.91 -12.26
CA ALA A 53 2.83 46.94 -13.31
C ALA A 53 4.07 46.11 -13.68
N ILE A 54 3.86 44.86 -14.11
CA ILE A 54 4.91 43.93 -14.48
C ILE A 54 5.00 43.84 -16.00
N LEU A 55 6.19 44.04 -16.56
CA LEU A 55 6.46 43.87 -17.98
C LEU A 55 7.08 42.51 -18.23
N ALA A 56 6.34 41.63 -18.89
CA ALA A 56 6.82 40.33 -19.35
C ALA A 56 7.39 40.45 -20.77
N LYS A 57 8.70 40.25 -20.91
CA LYS A 57 9.40 40.19 -22.21
C LYS A 57 9.40 38.74 -22.68
N SER A 58 8.82 38.47 -23.85
CA SER A 58 8.67 37.13 -24.42
C SER A 58 9.05 37.09 -25.89
N THR A 59 9.16 35.90 -26.48
CA THR A 59 9.39 35.70 -27.91
C THR A 59 8.29 34.83 -28.52
N ASP A 60 7.88 35.15 -29.75
CA ASP A 60 7.02 34.25 -30.52
C ASP A 60 7.80 33.05 -31.10
N ALA A 61 7.07 32.12 -31.72
CA ALA A 61 7.66 30.93 -32.36
C ALA A 61 8.67 31.24 -33.48
N LEU A 62 8.72 32.49 -33.97
CA LEU A 62 9.67 32.95 -34.98
C LEU A 62 10.82 33.77 -34.36
N GLY A 63 10.90 33.84 -33.02
CA GLY A 63 11.92 34.57 -32.29
C GLY A 63 11.72 36.08 -32.24
N LYS A 64 10.57 36.62 -32.65
CA LYS A 64 10.30 38.06 -32.56
C LYS A 64 9.94 38.46 -31.13
N PRO A 65 10.47 39.59 -30.62
CA PRO A 65 10.17 40.05 -29.27
C PRO A 65 8.71 40.51 -29.15
N VAL A 66 8.05 40.06 -28.08
CA VAL A 66 6.68 40.41 -27.71
C VAL A 66 6.67 40.88 -26.27
N LEU A 67 6.15 42.09 -26.06
CA LEU A 67 5.99 42.68 -24.74
C LEU A 67 4.55 42.51 -24.26
N THR A 68 4.38 42.07 -23.01
CA THR A 68 3.07 41.87 -22.37
C THR A 68 3.06 42.62 -21.03
N VAL A 69 2.03 43.42 -20.77
CA VAL A 69 1.79 44.02 -19.44
C VAL A 69 1.05 43.00 -18.60
N VAL A 70 1.48 42.80 -17.35
CA VAL A 70 0.86 41.89 -16.39
C VAL A 70 0.56 42.67 -15.12
N ARG A 71 -0.66 42.49 -14.61
CA ARG A 71 -1.10 43.03 -13.33
C ARG A 71 -1.66 41.88 -12.49
N ALA A 72 -1.19 41.77 -11.25
CA ALA A 72 -1.60 40.75 -10.29
C ALA A 72 -2.01 41.45 -8.99
N GLU A 73 -3.32 41.51 -8.71
CA GLU A 73 -3.90 42.25 -7.59
C GLU A 73 -4.84 41.37 -6.76
N PHE A 74 -4.76 41.51 -5.44
CA PHE A 74 -5.68 40.85 -4.53
C PHE A 74 -6.97 41.66 -4.47
N HIS A 75 -8.09 40.97 -4.71
CA HIS A 75 -9.43 41.53 -4.58
C HIS A 75 -10.31 40.56 -3.80
N ILE A 76 -11.23 41.10 -3.01
CA ILE A 76 -12.27 40.35 -2.30
C ILE A 76 -13.57 40.37 -3.11
N GLU A 77 -13.89 41.53 -3.68
CA GLU A 77 -15.07 41.75 -4.52
C GLU A 77 -14.76 41.54 -6.01
N GLY A 78 -15.79 41.57 -6.84
CA GLY A 78 -15.64 41.45 -8.29
C GLY A 78 -14.84 42.61 -8.88
N VAL A 79 -13.89 42.31 -9.76
CA VAL A 79 -13.12 43.34 -10.49
C VAL A 79 -14.00 43.98 -11.55
N GLU A 80 -14.18 45.29 -11.44
CA GLU A 80 -15.02 46.11 -12.32
C GLU A 80 -14.32 46.52 -13.63
N GLU A 81 -15.12 47.01 -14.58
CA GLU A 81 -14.66 47.38 -15.93
C GLU A 81 -13.60 48.49 -15.93
N ASP A 82 -13.73 49.49 -15.06
CA ASP A 82 -12.82 50.63 -14.94
C ASP A 82 -11.39 50.19 -14.57
N ILE A 83 -11.26 49.16 -13.73
CA ILE A 83 -9.97 48.57 -13.35
C ILE A 83 -9.32 47.83 -14.53
N VAL A 84 -10.11 47.15 -15.36
CA VAL A 84 -9.62 46.46 -16.57
C VAL A 84 -9.28 47.47 -17.67
N GLU A 85 -10.03 48.58 -17.77
CA GLU A 85 -9.73 49.69 -18.66
C GLU A 85 -8.40 50.37 -18.30
N GLU A 86 -8.11 50.54 -17.01
CA GLU A 86 -6.82 51.07 -16.52
C GLU A 86 -5.65 50.20 -17.02
N LEU A 87 -5.75 48.87 -16.90
CA LEU A 87 -4.73 47.94 -17.43
C LEU A 87 -4.59 48.07 -18.96
N TYR A 88 -5.69 48.25 -19.68
CA TYR A 88 -5.64 48.46 -21.13
C TYR A 88 -4.93 49.77 -21.49
N GLY A 89 -5.15 50.83 -20.70
CA GLY A 89 -4.41 52.09 -20.80
C GLY A 89 -2.90 51.90 -20.63
N GLU A 90 -2.49 51.12 -19.61
CA GLU A 90 -1.08 50.79 -19.40
C GLU A 90 -0.46 49.99 -20.55
N ARG A 91 -1.23 49.06 -21.14
CA ARG A 91 -0.81 48.33 -22.34
C ARG A 91 -0.47 49.27 -23.49
N VAL A 92 -1.32 50.28 -23.71
CA VAL A 92 -1.13 51.29 -24.77
C VAL A 92 0.07 52.19 -24.45
N GLU A 93 0.20 52.67 -23.21
CA GLU A 93 1.32 53.49 -22.75
C GLU A 93 2.66 52.79 -22.95
N ASN A 94 2.73 51.49 -22.62
CA ASN A 94 3.94 50.68 -22.73
C ASN A 94 4.16 50.07 -24.13
N ARG A 95 3.30 50.38 -25.11
CA ARG A 95 3.33 49.80 -26.48
C ARG A 95 3.38 48.26 -26.46
N ALA A 96 2.76 47.64 -25.47
CA ALA A 96 2.72 46.19 -25.31
C ALA A 96 1.72 45.57 -26.27
N LYS A 97 2.00 44.35 -26.74
CA LYS A 97 1.12 43.63 -27.66
C LYS A 97 -0.10 43.09 -26.93
N ASN A 98 0.11 42.55 -25.72
CA ASN A 98 -0.92 41.89 -24.91
C ASN A 98 -0.94 42.47 -23.49
N ALA A 99 -2.05 42.25 -22.78
CA ALA A 99 -2.17 42.48 -21.35
C ALA A 99 -2.72 41.23 -20.65
N ILE A 100 -2.33 41.01 -19.39
CA ILE A 100 -2.82 39.93 -18.54
C ILE A 100 -3.23 40.53 -17.19
N TYR A 101 -4.47 40.29 -16.77
CA TYR A 101 -4.95 40.62 -15.44
C TYR A 101 -5.15 39.34 -14.63
N ILE A 102 -4.50 39.24 -13.47
CA ILE A 102 -4.60 38.12 -12.53
C ILE A 102 -5.21 38.63 -11.23
N THR A 103 -6.25 37.96 -10.74
CA THR A 103 -6.88 38.30 -9.45
C THR A 103 -7.25 37.05 -8.65
N SER A 104 -7.36 37.22 -7.33
CA SER A 104 -7.91 36.23 -6.40
C SER A 104 -9.45 36.14 -6.42
N SER A 105 -10.15 37.14 -6.98
CA SER A 105 -11.62 37.16 -7.04
C SER A 105 -12.14 36.80 -8.44
N TYR A 106 -13.28 37.35 -8.86
CA TYR A 106 -13.88 37.16 -10.17
C TYR A 106 -13.97 38.48 -10.93
N PHE A 107 -14.14 38.43 -12.25
CA PHE A 107 -14.43 39.62 -13.07
C PHE A 107 -15.93 39.80 -13.24
N THR A 108 -16.42 41.04 -13.15
CA THR A 108 -17.82 41.33 -13.43
C THR A 108 -18.15 41.15 -14.92
N LYS A 109 -19.44 41.03 -15.25
CA LYS A 109 -19.86 40.83 -16.65
C LYS A 109 -19.44 41.98 -17.55
N SER A 110 -19.50 43.22 -17.06
CA SER A 110 -19.02 44.42 -17.76
C SER A 110 -17.52 44.32 -18.05
N ALA A 111 -16.70 43.93 -17.06
CA ALA A 111 -15.27 43.72 -17.25
C ALA A 111 -14.94 42.62 -18.29
N GLN A 112 -15.68 41.51 -18.27
CA GLN A 112 -15.54 40.43 -19.25
C GLN A 112 -15.95 40.87 -20.67
N GLU A 113 -17.07 41.59 -20.81
CA GLU A 113 -17.53 42.15 -22.08
C GLU A 113 -16.53 43.16 -22.65
N PHE A 114 -15.95 44.03 -21.81
CA PHE A 114 -14.91 44.96 -22.23
C PHE A 114 -13.67 44.24 -22.76
N ALA A 115 -13.25 43.14 -22.12
CA ALA A 115 -12.05 42.40 -22.50
C ALA A 115 -12.23 41.53 -23.77
N LYS A 116 -13.46 41.12 -24.11
CA LYS A 116 -13.76 40.14 -25.17
C LYS A 116 -13.13 40.43 -26.53
N ASP A 117 -13.11 41.69 -26.95
CA ASP A 117 -12.59 42.13 -28.25
C ASP A 117 -11.23 42.84 -28.15
N LYS A 118 -10.57 42.74 -26.99
CA LYS A 118 -9.28 43.40 -26.72
C LYS A 118 -8.18 42.35 -26.45
N PRO A 119 -6.90 42.68 -26.69
CA PRO A 119 -5.78 41.79 -26.39
C PRO A 119 -5.48 41.75 -24.87
N ILE A 120 -6.48 41.41 -24.06
CA ILE A 120 -6.43 41.31 -22.60
C ILE A 120 -6.85 39.89 -22.23
N LYS A 121 -5.99 39.17 -21.50
CA LYS A 121 -6.35 37.89 -20.88
C LYS A 121 -6.72 38.16 -19.42
N LEU A 122 -7.91 37.72 -19.04
CA LEU A 122 -8.38 37.73 -17.66
C LEU A 122 -8.11 36.36 -17.04
N VAL A 123 -7.61 36.33 -15.80
CA VAL A 123 -7.37 35.14 -14.99
C VAL A 123 -7.97 35.38 -13.60
N ASN A 124 -9.09 34.71 -13.33
CA ASN A 124 -9.81 34.85 -12.06
C ASN A 124 -9.26 33.88 -10.99
N GLY A 125 -9.81 33.93 -9.78
CA GLY A 125 -9.40 33.11 -8.64
C GLY A 125 -9.55 31.62 -8.90
N ASP A 126 -10.62 31.19 -9.59
CA ASP A 126 -10.84 29.77 -9.93
C ASP A 126 -9.80 29.27 -10.95
N GLU A 127 -9.58 30.00 -12.05
CA GLU A 127 -8.55 29.70 -13.04
C GLU A 127 -7.13 29.76 -12.44
N LEU A 128 -6.89 30.72 -11.55
CA LEU A 128 -5.64 30.83 -10.80
C LEU A 128 -5.45 29.61 -9.89
N THR A 129 -6.52 29.18 -9.21
CA THR A 129 -6.50 27.97 -8.38
C THR A 129 -6.26 26.73 -9.22
N GLU A 130 -6.83 26.59 -10.42
CA GLU A 130 -6.52 25.48 -11.33
C GLU A 130 -5.07 25.52 -11.83
N ILE A 131 -4.56 26.71 -12.16
CA ILE A 131 -3.17 26.91 -12.58
C ILE A 131 -2.20 26.52 -11.45
N LEU A 132 -2.54 26.82 -10.20
CA LEU A 132 -1.78 26.50 -8.99
C LEU A 132 -1.96 25.04 -8.54
N ALA A 133 -3.18 24.49 -8.59
CA ALA A 133 -3.54 23.14 -8.19
C ALA A 133 -2.93 22.06 -9.10
N GLN A 134 -2.68 22.40 -10.37
CA GLN A 134 -1.89 21.53 -11.25
C GLN A 134 -0.43 21.34 -10.80
N GLU A 135 0.09 22.11 -9.82
CA GLU A 135 1.51 22.08 -9.46
C GLU A 135 1.83 22.00 -7.95
N ASP A 136 0.92 21.54 -7.10
CA ASP A 136 1.25 21.11 -5.73
C ASP A 136 1.37 19.59 -5.57
N VAL A 137 1.61 18.87 -6.66
CA VAL A 137 2.15 17.51 -6.55
C VAL A 137 3.61 17.64 -6.11
N LYS A 138 3.87 17.44 -4.82
CA LYS A 138 5.21 17.25 -4.23
C LYS A 138 5.93 16.08 -4.91
N ILE A 139 6.51 16.29 -6.10
CA ILE A 139 7.36 15.31 -6.78
C ILE A 139 8.79 15.54 -6.29
N SER A 140 9.19 14.79 -5.27
CA SER A 140 10.55 14.91 -4.70
C SER A 140 11.39 13.63 -4.82
N LEU A 141 10.76 12.48 -5.12
CA LEU A 141 11.40 11.17 -4.93
C LEU A 141 11.10 10.17 -6.07
N ALA A 142 12.09 9.35 -6.38
CA ALA A 142 11.94 8.14 -7.19
C ALA A 142 12.52 6.93 -6.45
N PHE A 143 11.91 5.76 -6.64
CA PHE A 143 12.51 4.51 -6.18
C PHE A 143 13.73 4.17 -7.05
N VAL A 144 14.82 3.72 -6.42
CA VAL A 144 16.05 3.38 -7.13
C VAL A 144 15.87 2.05 -7.87
N SER A 145 16.22 2.00 -9.16
CA SER A 145 16.29 0.73 -9.90
C SER A 145 17.55 -0.05 -9.53
N LEU A 146 17.41 -1.36 -9.28
CA LEU A 146 18.53 -2.28 -9.13
C LEU A 146 19.08 -2.75 -10.50
N ALA A 147 18.20 -2.91 -11.48
CA ALA A 147 18.57 -3.49 -12.77
C ALA A 147 19.18 -2.44 -13.70
N ALA A 148 20.37 -2.74 -14.21
CA ALA A 148 20.91 -2.05 -15.38
C ALA A 148 20.27 -2.61 -16.66
N ASP A 149 20.41 -1.87 -17.77
CA ASP A 149 19.78 -2.21 -19.05
C ASP A 149 20.15 -3.62 -19.54
N LYS A 150 21.41 -3.99 -19.33
CA LYS A 150 21.94 -5.30 -19.68
C LYS A 150 21.28 -6.42 -18.87
N ASP A 151 20.97 -6.16 -17.60
CA ASP A 151 20.28 -7.12 -16.73
C ASP A 151 18.82 -7.28 -17.15
N ALA A 152 18.16 -6.18 -17.52
CA ALA A 152 16.80 -6.19 -18.04
C ALA A 152 16.72 -6.97 -19.37
N GLN A 153 17.66 -6.74 -20.28
CA GLN A 153 17.76 -7.50 -21.53
C GLN A 153 17.94 -9.00 -21.27
N GLY A 154 18.89 -9.38 -20.41
CA GLY A 154 19.12 -10.77 -20.04
C GLY A 154 17.89 -11.43 -19.40
N TYR A 155 17.17 -10.69 -18.55
CA TYR A 155 15.90 -11.14 -17.98
C TYR A 155 14.88 -11.44 -19.08
N PHE A 156 14.59 -10.49 -19.97
CA PHE A 156 13.58 -10.69 -21.01
C PHE A 156 13.97 -11.76 -22.04
N GLU A 157 15.27 -11.94 -22.29
CA GLU A 157 15.81 -13.05 -23.07
C GLU A 157 15.57 -14.41 -22.43
N SER A 158 15.74 -14.52 -21.11
CA SER A 158 15.48 -15.75 -20.35
C SER A 158 13.99 -16.12 -20.31
N GLN A 159 13.10 -15.12 -20.40
CA GLN A 159 11.66 -15.30 -20.37
C GLN A 159 11.06 -15.66 -21.73
N ARG A 160 11.83 -15.56 -22.83
CA ARG A 160 11.33 -15.93 -24.17
C ARG A 160 10.88 -17.39 -24.17
N SER A 161 9.71 -17.65 -24.74
CA SER A 161 9.30 -19.03 -25.04
C SER A 161 10.24 -19.63 -26.09
N ARG A 162 11.26 -20.39 -25.63
CA ARG A 162 12.09 -21.22 -26.50
C ARG A 162 11.36 -22.55 -26.76
N LYS A 163 11.16 -22.88 -28.02
CA LYS A 163 10.47 -24.12 -28.43
C LYS A 163 11.15 -25.36 -27.82
N ILE A 164 10.35 -26.21 -27.17
CA ILE A 164 10.61 -27.65 -27.07
C ILE A 164 9.50 -28.33 -27.90
N GLY A 165 9.76 -28.67 -29.16
CA GLY A 165 8.83 -29.43 -30.03
C GLY A 165 7.88 -28.64 -30.96
N MET A 166 6.93 -29.34 -31.58
CA MET A 166 6.18 -28.93 -32.79
C MET A 166 5.09 -27.84 -32.62
N LEU A 167 4.77 -27.37 -31.40
CA LEU A 167 3.58 -26.53 -31.14
C LEU A 167 3.82 -25.07 -30.69
N GLY A 168 5.05 -24.63 -30.43
CA GLY A 168 5.34 -23.24 -30.00
C GLY A 168 5.50 -22.23 -31.15
N THR A 169 5.19 -20.96 -30.93
CA THR A 169 5.64 -19.85 -31.80
C THR A 169 6.83 -19.15 -31.15
N GLU A 170 7.89 -18.90 -31.91
CA GLU A 170 9.09 -18.21 -31.42
C GLU A 170 8.79 -16.73 -31.16
N GLU A 171 9.18 -16.25 -29.98
CA GLU A 171 9.03 -14.85 -29.55
C GLU A 171 10.35 -14.09 -29.80
N LYS A 172 10.26 -12.98 -30.54
CA LYS A 172 11.36 -12.04 -30.77
C LYS A 172 11.10 -10.78 -29.94
N ILE A 173 12.16 -10.24 -29.30
CA ILE A 173 12.10 -8.93 -28.65
C ILE A 173 12.22 -7.85 -29.73
N GLU A 174 11.27 -6.91 -29.75
CA GLU A 174 11.26 -5.75 -30.65
C GLU A 174 11.92 -4.54 -29.98
N ASP A 175 11.43 -4.18 -28.80
CA ASP A 175 11.91 -3.05 -28.01
C ASP A 175 11.88 -3.39 -26.51
N ILE A 176 12.67 -2.62 -25.74
CA ILE A 176 12.64 -2.58 -24.29
C ILE A 176 12.65 -1.11 -23.88
N ASP A 177 11.51 -0.61 -23.42
CA ASP A 177 11.33 0.76 -22.96
C ASP A 177 11.65 0.88 -21.46
N ARG A 178 12.22 2.03 -21.08
CA ARG A 178 12.41 2.43 -19.68
C ARG A 178 11.29 3.36 -19.26
N ARG A 179 10.54 3.00 -18.22
CA ARG A 179 9.35 3.75 -17.81
C ARG A 179 9.26 3.95 -16.30
N TYR A 180 8.60 5.02 -15.91
CA TYR A 180 8.20 5.30 -14.54
C TYR A 180 6.69 5.17 -14.40
N ALA A 181 6.26 4.31 -13.49
CA ALA A 181 4.88 4.30 -13.04
C ALA A 181 4.68 5.41 -11.99
N PRO A 182 3.68 6.30 -12.15
CA PRO A 182 3.34 7.30 -11.13
C PRO A 182 2.67 6.60 -9.95
N VAL A 183 3.30 6.64 -8.77
CA VAL A 183 2.76 6.03 -7.56
C VAL A 183 2.38 7.10 -6.56
N GLY A 184 1.09 7.28 -6.31
CA GLY A 184 0.58 8.18 -5.30
C GLY A 184 0.90 7.65 -3.91
N ARG A 185 1.40 8.53 -3.06
CA ARG A 185 1.77 8.26 -1.67
C ARG A 185 0.71 8.87 -0.75
N PHE A 186 0.00 8.02 -0.03
CA PHE A 186 -1.12 8.42 0.82
C PHE A 186 -0.81 8.08 2.27
N TYR A 187 -0.79 9.07 3.13
CA TYR A 187 -0.57 8.93 4.57
C TYR A 187 -1.89 8.60 5.29
N ILE A 188 -1.91 7.54 6.07
CA ILE A 188 -3.09 7.10 6.84
C ILE A 188 -2.95 7.55 8.29
N LYS A 189 -3.72 8.55 8.71
CA LYS A 189 -3.65 9.06 10.10
C LYS A 189 -4.16 7.99 11.08
N GLY A 190 -3.42 7.80 12.18
CA GLY A 190 -3.81 6.91 13.27
C GLY A 190 -3.44 5.42 13.12
N GLY A 191 -2.44 5.05 12.31
CA GLY A 191 -1.92 3.68 12.30
C GLY A 191 -1.32 3.25 13.65
N GLN A 192 -1.53 1.99 14.05
CA GLN A 192 -1.04 1.39 15.30
C GLN A 192 0.50 1.19 15.37
N GLY A 193 1.29 2.13 14.83
CA GLY A 193 2.75 2.13 14.89
C GLY A 193 3.27 3.38 15.59
N LYS A 194 4.20 3.23 16.54
CA LYS A 194 4.86 4.33 17.28
C LYS A 194 5.74 5.26 16.40
N THR A 195 5.67 5.16 15.08
CA THR A 195 6.53 5.88 14.13
C THR A 195 5.69 6.32 12.93
N GLU A 196 5.65 7.63 12.67
CA GLU A 196 4.91 8.27 11.58
C GLU A 196 5.22 7.68 10.19
N SER A 197 6.41 7.10 10.01
CA SER A 197 6.84 6.57 8.72
C SER A 197 6.14 5.29 8.28
N LEU A 198 5.33 4.62 9.10
CA LEU A 198 4.75 3.30 8.80
C LEU A 198 3.32 3.31 8.21
N ASN A 199 2.78 4.51 7.96
CA ASN A 199 1.36 4.69 7.66
C ASN A 199 1.07 5.02 6.20
N HIS A 200 2.03 4.86 5.30
CA HIS A 200 1.84 5.20 3.89
C HIS A 200 1.32 4.02 3.06
N ALA A 201 0.30 4.28 2.24
CA ALA A 201 -0.15 3.43 1.16
C ALA A 201 0.37 3.96 -0.18
N TYR A 202 0.78 3.04 -1.05
CA TYR A 202 1.35 3.36 -2.37
C TYR A 202 0.44 2.80 -3.47
N ILE A 203 -0.17 3.69 -4.26
CA ILE A 203 -1.15 3.32 -5.28
C ILE A 203 -0.64 3.77 -6.65
N ASN A 204 -0.64 2.87 -7.63
CA ASN A 204 -0.35 3.24 -9.00
C ASN A 204 -1.46 4.16 -9.55
N MET A 205 -1.14 5.40 -9.89
CA MET A 205 -2.11 6.39 -10.37
C MET A 205 -2.56 6.19 -11.81
N ASN A 206 -1.92 5.28 -12.56
CA ASN A 206 -2.36 4.85 -13.88
C ASN A 206 -3.31 3.64 -13.80
N THR A 207 -2.98 2.63 -12.99
CA THR A 207 -3.74 1.35 -12.95
C THR A 207 -4.70 1.23 -11.77
N GLY A 208 -4.54 2.00 -10.70
CA GLY A 208 -5.32 1.87 -9.46
C GLY A 208 -4.86 0.70 -8.59
N ALA A 209 -3.73 0.07 -8.94
CA ALA A 209 -3.19 -1.06 -8.20
C ALA A 209 -2.57 -0.60 -6.88
N LEU A 210 -2.96 -1.24 -5.78
CA LEU A 210 -2.34 -1.06 -4.48
C LEU A 210 -1.05 -1.88 -4.41
N TYR A 211 0.07 -1.22 -4.15
CA TYR A 211 1.36 -1.88 -4.01
C TYR A 211 1.63 -2.35 -2.57
N TYR A 212 2.25 -3.52 -2.46
CA TYR A 212 2.76 -4.04 -1.20
C TYR A 212 3.99 -4.92 -1.43
N VAL A 213 4.84 -5.08 -0.41
CA VAL A 213 6.01 -5.96 -0.49
C VAL A 213 5.71 -7.33 0.11
N GLN A 214 6.04 -8.40 -0.62
CA GLN A 214 5.95 -9.79 -0.16
C GLN A 214 7.11 -10.62 -0.69
N LYS A 215 7.82 -11.34 0.20
CA LYS A 215 8.98 -12.20 -0.16
C LYS A 215 10.00 -11.45 -1.06
N ASN A 216 10.32 -10.21 -0.70
CA ASN A 216 11.25 -9.30 -1.41
C ASN A 216 10.84 -8.97 -2.85
N LYS A 217 9.54 -8.95 -3.12
CA LYS A 217 8.97 -8.55 -4.40
C LYS A 217 7.82 -7.57 -4.16
N ILE A 218 7.74 -6.53 -5.00
CA ILE A 218 6.53 -5.73 -5.10
C ILE A 218 5.44 -6.62 -5.69
N ARG A 219 4.31 -6.66 -5.01
CA ARG A 219 3.05 -7.25 -5.44
C ARG A 219 2.01 -6.15 -5.62
N GLN A 220 0.95 -6.50 -6.34
CA GLN A 220 -0.14 -5.61 -6.69
C GLN A 220 -1.45 -6.27 -6.27
N SER A 221 -2.29 -5.51 -5.58
CA SER A 221 -3.69 -5.86 -5.36
C SER A 221 -4.56 -4.98 -6.25
N ASP A 222 -5.52 -5.60 -6.92
CA ASP A 222 -6.49 -4.92 -7.80
C ASP A 222 -7.76 -4.50 -7.05
N VAL A 223 -7.82 -4.66 -5.72
CA VAL A 223 -9.00 -4.32 -4.91
C VAL A 223 -9.41 -2.85 -5.12
N LEU A 224 -8.48 -1.91 -5.02
CA LEU A 224 -8.76 -0.50 -5.24
C LEU A 224 -9.15 -0.22 -6.69
N GLN A 225 -8.44 -0.82 -7.65
CA GLN A 225 -8.79 -0.71 -9.07
C GLN A 225 -10.24 -1.13 -9.34
N ARG A 226 -10.69 -2.26 -8.78
CA ARG A 226 -12.06 -2.76 -8.96
C ARG A 226 -13.12 -1.79 -8.45
N ILE A 227 -12.80 -1.01 -7.41
CA ILE A 227 -13.67 0.00 -6.82
C ILE A 227 -13.61 1.31 -7.62
N LEU A 228 -12.40 1.75 -7.99
CA LEU A 228 -12.17 2.98 -8.74
C LEU A 228 -12.74 2.92 -10.17
N ASP A 229 -12.72 1.74 -10.81
CA ASP A 229 -13.29 1.49 -12.14
C ASP A 229 -14.84 1.40 -12.12
N LEU A 230 -15.50 1.56 -10.96
CA LEU A 230 -16.97 1.59 -10.90
C LEU A 230 -17.53 2.95 -11.33
N PRO A 231 -18.74 2.98 -11.93
CA PRO A 231 -19.49 4.22 -12.08
C PRO A 231 -19.67 4.89 -10.71
N GLU A 232 -19.57 6.22 -10.66
CA GLU A 232 -19.61 7.04 -9.44
C GLU A 232 -20.71 6.63 -8.46
N LYS A 233 -21.96 6.55 -8.92
CA LYS A 233 -23.10 6.10 -8.11
C LYS A 233 -22.98 4.66 -7.61
N SER A 234 -22.41 3.74 -8.39
CA SER A 234 -22.19 2.36 -7.94
C SER A 234 -21.06 2.28 -6.92
N ARG A 235 -20.04 3.13 -7.06
CA ARG A 235 -18.91 3.25 -6.13
C ARG A 235 -19.37 3.77 -4.78
N GLU A 236 -20.10 4.88 -4.74
CA GLU A 236 -20.69 5.45 -3.51
C GLU A 236 -21.50 4.40 -2.74
N ARG A 237 -22.38 3.67 -3.43
CA ARG A 237 -23.18 2.60 -2.80
C ARG A 237 -22.35 1.47 -2.22
N LEU A 238 -21.29 1.07 -2.91
CA LEU A 238 -20.39 0.05 -2.39
C LEU A 238 -19.64 0.56 -1.14
N LEU A 239 -19.21 1.81 -1.14
CA LEU A 239 -18.55 2.44 0.00
C LEU A 239 -19.51 2.59 1.19
N ASP A 240 -20.77 2.98 0.95
CA ASP A 240 -21.82 3.02 1.98
C ASP A 240 -22.04 1.65 2.62
N LEU A 241 -22.06 0.58 1.80
CA LEU A 241 -22.19 -0.80 2.28
C LEU A 241 -20.97 -1.27 3.07
N ILE A 242 -19.77 -0.83 2.69
CA ILE A 242 -18.53 -1.12 3.41
C ILE A 242 -18.53 -0.42 4.78
N GLU A 243 -18.98 0.84 4.82
CA GLU A 243 -19.02 1.66 6.04
C GLU A 243 -20.12 1.20 7.01
N ASN A 244 -21.31 0.85 6.49
CA ASN A 244 -22.50 0.53 7.30
C ASN A 244 -22.80 -0.98 7.43
N GLY A 245 -22.01 -1.84 6.78
CA GLY A 245 -22.07 -3.31 6.87
C GLY A 245 -23.20 -3.97 6.04
N SER A 246 -24.46 -3.59 6.25
CA SER A 246 -25.59 -4.14 5.50
C SER A 246 -26.75 -3.17 5.39
N LEU A 247 -27.39 -3.09 4.22
CA LEU A 247 -28.55 -2.24 3.97
C LEU A 247 -29.81 -3.05 3.62
N PRO A 248 -31.00 -2.65 4.11
CA PRO A 248 -32.28 -3.22 3.68
C PRO A 248 -32.56 -2.94 2.20
N ARG A 249 -33.15 -3.92 1.52
CA ARG A 249 -33.40 -3.91 0.05
C ARG A 249 -34.25 -2.72 -0.44
N GLU A 250 -35.08 -2.14 0.41
CA GLU A 250 -36.14 -1.21 0.01
C GLU A 250 -35.66 0.20 -0.35
N ASN A 251 -34.37 0.52 -0.13
CA ASN A 251 -33.81 1.87 -0.34
C ASN A 251 -32.78 1.98 -1.48
N ILE A 252 -32.67 0.98 -2.36
CA ILE A 252 -31.54 0.91 -3.31
C ILE A 252 -32.01 0.70 -4.76
N ASP A 253 -31.60 1.60 -5.66
CA ASP A 253 -31.84 1.54 -7.10
C ASP A 253 -31.21 0.26 -7.72
N ASP A 254 -32.06 -0.57 -8.33
CA ASP A 254 -31.78 -1.96 -8.72
C ASP A 254 -30.66 -2.07 -9.78
N ARG A 255 -30.51 -1.05 -10.64
CA ARG A 255 -29.50 -1.06 -11.73
C ARG A 255 -28.07 -1.03 -11.20
N HIS A 256 -27.82 -0.35 -10.07
CA HIS A 256 -26.47 -0.22 -9.52
C HIS A 256 -26.05 -1.47 -8.75
N LEU A 257 -26.99 -2.17 -8.11
CA LEU A 257 -26.74 -3.45 -7.44
C LEU A 257 -26.41 -4.57 -8.44
N ASP A 258 -27.09 -4.62 -9.59
CA ASP A 258 -26.77 -5.59 -10.63
C ASP A 258 -25.34 -5.44 -11.18
N ILE A 259 -24.82 -4.21 -11.25
CA ILE A 259 -23.43 -3.94 -11.65
C ILE A 259 -22.46 -4.48 -10.59
N LEU A 260 -22.75 -4.24 -9.31
CA LEU A 260 -21.93 -4.70 -8.19
C LEU A 260 -21.95 -6.23 -8.05
N GLU A 261 -23.10 -6.86 -8.23
CA GLU A 261 -23.26 -8.32 -8.18
C GLU A 261 -22.54 -8.99 -9.36
N LYS A 262 -22.69 -8.47 -10.59
CA LYS A 262 -21.95 -8.97 -11.76
C LYS A 262 -20.44 -8.85 -11.61
N LYS A 263 -19.97 -7.83 -10.89
CA LYS A 263 -18.55 -7.65 -10.56
C LYS A 263 -18.10 -8.43 -9.31
N GLY A 264 -19.02 -9.15 -8.65
CA GLY A 264 -18.73 -9.97 -7.47
C GLY A 264 -18.39 -9.16 -6.22
N LEU A 265 -18.82 -7.90 -6.15
CA LEU A 265 -18.48 -6.98 -5.06
C LEU A 265 -19.50 -6.97 -3.92
N ILE A 266 -20.66 -7.60 -4.14
CA ILE A 266 -21.72 -7.77 -3.13
C ILE A 266 -22.23 -9.21 -3.12
N SER A 267 -22.75 -9.65 -1.99
CA SER A 267 -23.45 -10.93 -1.84
C SER A 267 -24.89 -10.70 -1.39
N ARG A 268 -25.83 -11.46 -1.97
CA ARG A 268 -27.23 -11.49 -1.54
C ARG A 268 -27.39 -12.65 -0.55
N GLY A 269 -27.92 -12.37 0.65
CA GLY A 269 -28.22 -13.41 1.63
C GLY A 269 -29.14 -14.49 1.03
N LYS A 270 -28.65 -15.71 0.88
CA LYS A 270 -29.47 -16.87 0.50
C LYS A 270 -30.10 -17.48 1.76
N THR A 271 -31.41 -17.67 1.73
CA THR A 271 -32.16 -18.52 2.65
C THR A 271 -31.59 -19.93 2.70
N GLY A 272 -31.26 -20.37 3.92
CA GLY A 272 -31.24 -21.76 4.40
C GLY A 272 -30.72 -22.86 3.47
N GLY A 273 -29.57 -23.44 3.81
CA GLY A 273 -29.12 -24.70 3.22
C GLY A 273 -27.77 -25.12 3.76
N GLY A 274 -27.78 -25.76 4.94
CA GLY A 274 -26.58 -26.41 5.49
C GLY A 274 -26.08 -27.49 4.53
N SER A 275 -24.83 -27.34 4.08
CA SER A 275 -24.08 -28.41 3.45
C SER A 275 -22.79 -28.59 4.23
N ILE A 276 -22.86 -29.40 5.29
CA ILE A 276 -21.70 -29.99 5.95
C ILE A 276 -21.11 -30.98 4.94
N THR A 277 -20.14 -30.56 4.13
CA THR A 277 -19.33 -31.50 3.37
C THR A 277 -17.87 -31.03 3.28
N LYS A 278 -17.00 -31.88 3.85
CA LYS A 278 -15.60 -32.14 3.50
C LYS A 278 -14.54 -31.18 4.06
N GLU A 279 -13.88 -31.63 5.13
CA GLU A 279 -12.43 -31.97 5.21
C GLU A 279 -11.95 -31.92 6.67
N PRO A 280 -11.17 -32.91 7.18
CA PRO A 280 -10.61 -32.89 8.54
C PRO A 280 -9.60 -31.76 8.77
N ALA A 281 -9.15 -31.06 7.72
CA ALA A 281 -8.33 -29.85 7.82
C ALA A 281 -9.05 -28.67 8.48
N ASN A 282 -10.39 -28.65 8.41
CA ASN A 282 -11.19 -27.60 9.04
C ASN A 282 -11.22 -27.73 10.56
N MET A 283 -10.92 -28.88 11.17
CA MET A 283 -11.04 -29.06 12.61
C MET A 283 -9.95 -28.30 13.39
N ILE A 284 -8.72 -28.20 12.85
CA ILE A 284 -7.61 -27.45 13.46
C ILE A 284 -7.79 -25.94 13.25
N VAL A 285 -8.30 -25.54 12.08
CA VAL A 285 -8.61 -24.13 11.79
C VAL A 285 -9.81 -23.66 12.62
N LEU A 286 -10.86 -24.49 12.76
CA LEU A 286 -12.00 -24.20 13.65
C LEU A 286 -11.56 -24.11 15.11
N LEU A 287 -10.71 -25.02 15.61
CA LEU A 287 -10.20 -24.94 16.99
C LEU A 287 -9.41 -23.64 17.23
N VAL A 288 -8.71 -23.13 16.23
CA VAL A 288 -7.96 -21.87 16.31
C VAL A 288 -8.89 -20.67 16.19
N ASP A 289 -9.87 -20.70 15.28
CA ASP A 289 -10.86 -19.63 15.05
C ASP A 289 -11.85 -19.50 16.21
N GLU A 290 -12.29 -20.61 16.81
CA GLU A 290 -13.21 -20.65 17.96
C GLU A 290 -12.50 -20.21 19.25
N LEU A 291 -11.22 -20.57 19.42
CA LEU A 291 -10.36 -20.03 20.48
C LEU A 291 -10.05 -18.53 20.24
N LEU A 292 -9.97 -18.09 18.98
CA LEU A 292 -9.80 -16.68 18.60
C LEU A 292 -11.05 -15.86 18.86
N GLU A 293 -12.25 -16.34 18.54
CA GLU A 293 -13.51 -15.63 18.87
C GLU A 293 -13.65 -15.46 20.38
N ALA A 294 -13.27 -16.47 21.16
CA ALA A 294 -13.26 -16.37 22.63
C ALA A 294 -12.27 -15.31 23.14
N ILE A 295 -11.11 -15.12 22.48
CA ILE A 295 -10.05 -14.17 22.90
C ILE A 295 -10.26 -12.76 22.31
N LEU A 296 -10.82 -12.63 21.11
CA LEU A 296 -10.98 -11.38 20.36
C LEU A 296 -12.27 -10.62 20.71
N SER A 297 -13.19 -11.21 21.47
CA SER A 297 -14.49 -10.63 21.84
C SER A 297 -14.45 -9.37 22.75
N LYS A 298 -13.35 -8.59 22.75
CA LYS A 298 -13.25 -7.36 23.54
C LYS A 298 -12.96 -6.06 22.79
N HIS A 299 -12.92 -6.02 21.46
CA HIS A 299 -12.90 -4.73 20.73
C HIS A 299 -13.95 -4.69 19.63
N THR A 300 -14.82 -3.68 19.73
CA THR A 300 -15.88 -3.26 18.79
C THR A 300 -17.05 -4.24 18.55
N ARG A 301 -17.98 -4.26 19.51
CA ARG A 301 -19.42 -4.48 19.26
C ARG A 301 -20.23 -3.51 20.14
N THR A 302 -20.58 -2.36 19.57
CA THR A 302 -21.95 -1.82 19.63
C THR A 302 -22.77 -2.66 18.64
N ASP A 303 -24.01 -3.09 18.85
CA ASP A 303 -24.90 -3.04 19.99
C ASP A 303 -26.02 -4.08 19.73
N THR A 304 -26.78 -4.42 20.77
CA THR A 304 -28.21 -4.81 20.77
C THR A 304 -28.93 -5.18 19.45
N SER A 305 -29.48 -6.40 19.38
CA SER A 305 -30.95 -6.64 19.34
C SER A 305 -31.27 -8.13 19.07
N LEU A 306 -31.88 -8.74 20.07
CA LEU A 306 -32.80 -9.87 19.90
C LEU A 306 -34.11 -9.28 19.33
N GLY A 307 -34.57 -9.78 18.20
CA GLY A 307 -35.96 -9.61 17.76
C GLY A 307 -36.15 -9.01 16.36
N GLU A 308 -36.85 -9.80 15.55
CA GLU A 308 -37.70 -9.40 14.40
C GLU A 308 -37.10 -9.28 12.98
N SER A 309 -37.52 -10.26 12.16
CA SER A 309 -38.01 -10.15 10.79
C SER A 309 -37.06 -9.90 9.60
N GLN A 310 -36.78 -11.01 8.91
CA GLN A 310 -36.79 -11.20 7.45
C GLN A 310 -36.92 -9.95 6.55
N ILE A 311 -35.78 -9.34 6.17
CA ILE A 311 -35.66 -8.58 4.91
C ILE A 311 -34.33 -8.98 4.26
N GLY A 312 -34.33 -9.23 2.94
CA GLY A 312 -33.16 -9.69 2.20
C GLY A 312 -32.04 -8.65 2.21
N ASN A 313 -31.09 -8.79 3.13
CA ASN A 313 -29.97 -7.86 3.28
C ASN A 313 -28.93 -8.07 2.17
N VAL A 314 -28.35 -6.96 1.72
CA VAL A 314 -27.20 -6.92 0.81
C VAL A 314 -25.97 -6.56 1.63
N SER A 315 -24.87 -7.30 1.46
CA SER A 315 -23.59 -7.03 2.10
C SER A 315 -22.45 -6.92 1.07
N ALA A 316 -21.44 -6.12 1.39
CA ALA A 316 -20.22 -6.05 0.60
C ALA A 316 -19.43 -7.36 0.70
N SER A 317 -18.88 -7.82 -0.42
CA SER A 317 -18.05 -9.04 -0.53
C SER A 317 -16.58 -8.72 -0.84
N VAL A 318 -16.16 -7.47 -0.62
CA VAL A 318 -14.82 -7.00 -0.95
C VAL A 318 -13.86 -7.32 0.19
N GLU A 319 -12.76 -8.00 -0.12
CA GLU A 319 -11.65 -8.20 0.82
C GLU A 319 -10.87 -6.89 1.00
N ILE A 320 -11.17 -6.17 2.07
CA ILE A 320 -10.47 -4.92 2.41
C ILE A 320 -9.06 -5.26 2.91
N PRO A 321 -8.00 -4.71 2.28
CA PRO A 321 -6.63 -4.97 2.73
C PRO A 321 -6.39 -4.31 4.09
N PHE A 322 -5.74 -5.04 4.99
CA PHE A 322 -5.24 -4.47 6.24
C PHE A 322 -3.96 -3.68 5.95
N PHE A 323 -4.01 -2.36 6.04
CA PHE A 323 -2.86 -1.50 5.84
C PHE A 323 -1.87 -1.63 7.01
N ASP A 324 -0.65 -2.06 6.68
CA ASP A 324 0.45 -2.24 7.60
C ASP A 324 1.79 -1.92 6.92
N SER A 325 2.90 -2.25 7.59
CA SER A 325 4.24 -1.97 7.08
C SER A 325 4.48 -2.52 5.66
N GLN A 326 3.79 -3.57 5.20
CA GLN A 326 3.93 -4.10 3.83
C GLN A 326 3.57 -3.12 2.74
N HIS A 327 2.56 -2.31 3.03
CA HIS A 327 1.98 -1.36 2.10
C HIS A 327 2.85 -0.12 1.99
N ASN A 328 3.75 0.08 2.95
CA ASN A 328 4.75 1.13 2.93
C ASN A 328 6.01 0.70 2.17
N LEU A 329 6.08 1.10 0.90
CA LEU A 329 7.21 0.76 0.04
C LEU A 329 8.52 1.44 0.48
N GLU A 330 8.47 2.67 0.98
CA GLU A 330 9.65 3.41 1.43
C GLU A 330 10.35 2.75 2.62
N HIS A 331 9.65 1.93 3.40
CA HIS A 331 10.29 1.13 4.45
C HIS A 331 11.30 0.13 3.87
N PHE A 332 11.02 -0.45 2.70
CA PHE A 332 11.81 -1.54 2.13
C PHE A 332 12.68 -1.14 0.94
N ILE A 333 12.34 -0.06 0.24
CA ILE A 333 12.96 0.30 -1.04
C ILE A 333 13.77 1.58 -0.88
N GLU A 334 14.95 1.61 -1.50
CA GLU A 334 15.78 2.81 -1.56
C GLU A 334 15.11 3.89 -2.42
N THR A 335 15.07 5.11 -1.90
CA THR A 335 14.62 6.29 -2.62
C THR A 335 15.79 7.22 -2.91
N ALA A 336 15.69 7.97 -4.00
CA ALA A 336 16.62 9.02 -4.36
C ALA A 336 15.85 10.26 -4.82
N GLY A 337 16.51 11.43 -4.76
CA GLY A 337 15.98 12.66 -5.33
C GLY A 337 15.73 12.47 -6.83
N TYR A 338 14.61 12.99 -7.31
CA TYR A 338 14.24 12.88 -8.72
C TYR A 338 15.22 13.70 -9.59
N GLY A 339 15.98 13.03 -10.45
CA GLY A 339 16.91 13.63 -11.41
C GLY A 339 16.72 12.96 -12.77
N VAL A 340 16.21 13.72 -13.74
CA VAL A 340 15.81 13.22 -15.07
C VAL A 340 17.03 12.77 -15.86
N ALA A 341 17.19 11.45 -16.03
CA ALA A 341 17.88 10.90 -17.18
C ALA A 341 17.30 9.53 -17.56
N GLY A 342 16.51 9.50 -18.65
CA GLY A 342 16.33 8.30 -19.48
C GLY A 342 15.12 7.39 -19.22
N PHE A 343 14.08 7.82 -18.51
CA PHE A 343 12.83 7.05 -18.32
C PHE A 343 11.61 7.89 -18.67
N ASP A 344 10.69 7.33 -19.44
CA ASP A 344 9.41 7.96 -19.79
C ASP A 344 8.40 7.78 -18.65
N ILE A 345 7.64 8.82 -18.31
CA ILE A 345 6.62 8.74 -17.26
C ILE A 345 5.30 8.29 -17.87
N ASP A 346 4.67 7.27 -17.28
CA ASP A 346 3.31 6.88 -17.66
C ASP A 346 2.30 7.94 -17.21
N GLU A 347 1.23 8.10 -18.00
CA GLU A 347 0.13 9.01 -17.69
C GLU A 347 -0.60 8.63 -16.40
N THR A 348 -1.13 9.63 -15.70
CA THR A 348 -2.00 9.45 -14.54
C THR A 348 -3.45 9.35 -14.99
N ARG A 349 -4.12 8.23 -14.70
CA ARG A 349 -5.51 7.97 -15.06
C ARG A 349 -6.49 8.37 -13.96
N TYR A 350 -6.14 8.14 -12.70
CA TYR A 350 -7.00 8.43 -11.55
C TYR A 350 -6.63 9.76 -10.92
N LYS A 351 -7.66 10.50 -10.50
CA LYS A 351 -7.50 11.73 -9.72
C LYS A 351 -7.14 11.39 -8.27
N MET A 352 -6.41 12.27 -7.60
CA MET A 352 -5.98 12.04 -6.22
C MET A 352 -7.17 12.00 -5.26
N GLU A 353 -8.17 12.85 -5.47
CA GLU A 353 -9.36 12.98 -4.64
C GLU A 353 -10.23 11.72 -4.68
N ASP A 354 -10.31 11.07 -5.85
CA ASP A 354 -11.04 9.80 -6.01
C ASP A 354 -10.38 8.67 -5.20
N VAL A 355 -9.05 8.62 -5.20
CA VAL A 355 -8.29 7.59 -4.46
C VAL A 355 -8.36 7.84 -2.97
N ASP A 356 -8.24 9.10 -2.57
CA ASP A 356 -8.31 9.56 -1.18
C ASP A 356 -9.64 9.18 -0.52
N ASN A 357 -10.76 9.54 -1.15
CA ASN A 357 -12.11 9.20 -0.67
C ASN A 357 -12.31 7.68 -0.54
N VAL A 358 -11.88 6.90 -1.53
CA VAL A 358 -11.99 5.44 -1.48
C VAL A 358 -11.17 4.87 -0.32
N LEU A 359 -9.95 5.36 -0.09
CA LEU A 359 -9.11 4.91 1.02
C LEU A 359 -9.70 5.29 2.38
N GLU A 360 -10.22 6.50 2.53
CA GLU A 360 -10.84 6.99 3.76
C GLU A 360 -12.03 6.10 4.15
N LYS A 361 -12.91 5.82 3.19
CA LYS A 361 -14.09 4.97 3.41
C LYS A 361 -13.76 3.51 3.69
N ILE A 362 -12.75 2.95 3.02
CA ILE A 362 -12.34 1.56 3.23
C ILE A 362 -11.61 1.37 4.56
N THR A 363 -10.82 2.36 4.97
CA THR A 363 -10.01 2.26 6.19
C THR A 363 -10.74 2.78 7.43
N GLY A 364 -11.77 3.62 7.26
CA GLY A 364 -12.42 4.36 8.33
C GLY A 364 -11.48 5.36 9.01
N ARG A 365 -10.48 5.88 8.29
CA ARG A 365 -9.43 6.75 8.83
C ARG A 365 -9.18 7.93 7.90
N GLU A 366 -8.79 9.05 8.47
CA GLU A 366 -8.38 10.23 7.71
C GLU A 366 -7.13 9.91 6.87
N ILE A 367 -7.17 10.28 5.60
CA ILE A 367 -6.10 10.06 4.63
C ILE A 367 -5.57 11.43 4.19
N GLU A 368 -4.27 11.51 3.94
CA GLU A 368 -3.62 12.70 3.44
C GLU A 368 -2.71 12.35 2.26
N PHE A 369 -2.91 13.01 1.12
CA PHE A 369 -2.03 12.83 -0.04
C PHE A 369 -0.70 13.55 0.19
N ASP A 370 0.40 12.78 0.11
CA ASP A 370 1.76 13.22 0.44
C ASP A 370 2.67 13.27 -0.83
N GLY A 371 2.08 13.22 -2.02
CA GLY A 371 2.76 13.40 -3.31
C GLY A 371 2.88 12.14 -4.18
N ILE A 372 3.64 12.25 -5.27
CA ILE A 372 3.91 11.15 -6.22
C ILE A 372 5.36 10.71 -6.09
N VAL A 373 5.55 9.39 -6.00
CA VAL A 373 6.85 8.72 -6.09
C VAL A 373 6.90 7.92 -7.39
N TYR A 374 7.98 8.03 -8.14
CA TYR A 374 8.12 7.28 -9.39
C TYR A 374 8.74 5.89 -9.17
N LEU A 375 8.06 4.85 -9.65
CA LEU A 375 8.54 3.46 -9.60
C LEU A 375 9.13 3.05 -10.96
N PRO A 376 10.45 2.79 -11.07
CA PRO A 376 11.05 2.40 -12.33
C PRO A 376 10.67 0.97 -12.73
N TYR A 377 10.40 0.79 -14.01
CA TYR A 377 10.20 -0.51 -14.60
C TYR A 377 10.64 -0.52 -16.07
N TYR A 378 10.92 -1.72 -16.59
CA TYR A 378 11.17 -1.94 -18.01
C TYR A 378 9.95 -2.59 -18.65
N ARG A 379 9.59 -2.14 -19.85
CA ARG A 379 8.51 -2.74 -20.65
C ARG A 379 9.09 -3.31 -21.93
N CYS A 380 9.01 -4.62 -22.08
CA CYS A 380 9.48 -5.32 -23.28
C CYS A 380 8.31 -5.63 -24.20
N ARG A 381 8.45 -5.28 -25.48
CA ARG A 381 7.55 -5.70 -26.55
C ARG A 381 8.09 -6.95 -27.23
N TYR A 382 7.27 -7.99 -27.26
CA TYR A 382 7.54 -9.23 -27.99
C TYR A 382 6.65 -9.32 -29.20
N SER A 383 7.21 -9.73 -30.33
CA SER A 383 6.43 -10.19 -31.48
C SER A 383 6.65 -11.66 -31.76
N THR A 384 5.59 -12.32 -32.19
CA THR A 384 5.63 -13.70 -32.66
C THR A 384 5.74 -13.74 -34.17
N SER A 385 6.21 -14.86 -34.72
CA SER A 385 6.23 -15.09 -36.18
C SER A 385 4.86 -15.01 -36.86
N LYS A 386 3.76 -15.03 -36.08
CA LYS A 386 2.38 -14.84 -36.56
C LYS A 386 1.86 -13.40 -36.39
N GLY A 387 2.73 -12.44 -36.08
CA GLY A 387 2.37 -11.02 -35.93
C GLY A 387 1.64 -10.67 -34.63
N ARG A 388 1.48 -11.61 -33.68
CA ARG A 388 0.93 -11.27 -32.35
C ARG A 388 1.98 -10.53 -31.54
N VAL A 389 1.57 -9.40 -30.96
CA VAL A 389 2.38 -8.59 -30.06
C VAL A 389 1.96 -8.84 -28.62
N THR A 390 2.92 -9.03 -27.72
CA THR A 390 2.68 -9.13 -26.27
C THR A 390 3.66 -8.23 -25.52
N TYR A 391 3.25 -7.73 -24.37
CA TYR A 391 4.09 -6.89 -23.52
C TYR A 391 4.37 -7.61 -22.20
N ARG A 392 5.60 -7.47 -21.69
CA ARG A 392 5.94 -7.92 -20.32
C ARG A 392 6.72 -6.85 -19.60
N ASN A 393 6.44 -6.72 -18.31
CA ASN A 393 7.07 -5.71 -17.45
C ASN A 393 8.08 -6.36 -16.50
N LEU A 394 9.18 -5.65 -16.24
CA LEU A 394 10.15 -5.97 -15.20
C LEU A 394 10.22 -4.80 -14.21
N VAL A 395 9.69 -5.03 -13.01
CA VAL A 395 9.82 -4.11 -11.88
C VAL A 395 10.97 -4.61 -11.02
N SER A 396 12.07 -3.85 -10.93
CA SER A 396 13.29 -4.26 -10.23
C SER A 396 13.84 -3.14 -9.34
N PRO A 397 13.13 -2.78 -8.26
CA PRO A 397 13.60 -1.76 -7.32
C PRO A 397 14.80 -2.28 -6.50
N LYS A 398 15.61 -1.36 -6.00
CA LYS A 398 16.72 -1.62 -5.09
C LYS A 398 16.21 -1.62 -3.66
N TYR A 399 16.28 -2.78 -3.01
CA TYR A 399 15.84 -2.95 -1.62
C TYR A 399 16.92 -2.50 -0.63
N LYS A 400 16.48 -1.90 0.49
CA LYS A 400 17.31 -1.53 1.64
C LYS A 400 17.92 -2.78 2.29
N SER A 401 19.02 -2.60 3.02
CA SER A 401 19.75 -3.67 3.71
C SER A 401 18.96 -4.42 4.80
N ILE A 402 17.83 -3.85 5.24
CA ILE A 402 16.87 -4.48 6.17
C ILE A 402 16.27 -5.75 5.55
N VAL A 403 16.22 -5.81 4.21
CA VAL A 403 15.73 -6.97 3.46
C VAL A 403 16.87 -7.97 3.26
N ALA A 404 16.64 -9.23 3.66
CA ALA A 404 17.60 -10.33 3.51
C ALA A 404 18.13 -10.42 2.07
N LYS A 405 19.42 -10.12 1.88
CA LYS A 405 20.09 -10.30 0.58
C LYS A 405 20.05 -11.78 0.20
N LYS A 406 19.80 -12.08 -1.09
CA LYS A 406 20.01 -13.43 -1.60
C LYS A 406 21.48 -13.81 -1.40
N THR A 407 21.72 -14.79 -0.53
CA THR A 407 23.05 -15.36 -0.27
C THR A 407 23.16 -16.74 -0.91
N GLU A 408 24.37 -17.29 -0.97
CA GLU A 408 24.60 -18.68 -1.38
C GLU A 408 23.78 -19.70 -0.54
N TYR A 409 23.44 -19.35 0.70
CA TYR A 409 22.64 -20.17 1.61
C TYR A 409 21.11 -19.99 1.51
N THR A 410 20.62 -19.22 0.54
CA THR A 410 19.17 -18.97 0.37
C THR A 410 18.38 -20.28 0.18
N GLY A 411 18.99 -21.30 -0.44
CA GLY A 411 18.37 -22.62 -0.59
C GLY A 411 18.15 -23.34 0.75
N ILE A 412 19.15 -23.31 1.64
CA ILE A 412 19.06 -23.93 2.98
C ILE A 412 18.03 -23.19 3.82
N TYR A 413 18.03 -21.86 3.78
CA TYR A 413 17.01 -21.05 4.45
C TYR A 413 15.59 -21.41 4.01
N LYS A 414 15.38 -21.55 2.70
CA LYS A 414 14.08 -21.91 2.14
C LYS A 414 13.60 -23.27 2.67
N VAL A 415 14.50 -24.25 2.81
CA VAL A 415 14.18 -25.54 3.42
C VAL A 415 13.83 -25.42 4.90
N ILE A 416 14.57 -24.63 5.67
CA ILE A 416 14.29 -24.39 7.10
C ILE A 416 12.92 -23.72 7.28
N GLU A 417 12.57 -22.79 6.40
CA GLU A 417 11.31 -22.04 6.47
C GLU A 417 10.11 -22.85 5.96
N GLU A 418 10.28 -23.64 4.90
CA GLU A 418 9.19 -24.47 4.34
C GLU A 418 8.98 -25.76 5.12
N VAL A 419 10.04 -26.34 5.69
CA VAL A 419 10.04 -27.68 6.30
C VAL A 419 10.85 -27.68 7.61
N PRO A 420 10.45 -26.90 8.63
CA PRO A 420 11.24 -26.72 9.85
C PRO A 420 11.40 -28.00 10.69
N TYR A 421 10.58 -29.02 10.45
CA TYR A 421 10.60 -30.29 11.16
C TYR A 421 11.62 -31.31 10.60
N LEU A 422 12.22 -31.02 9.43
CA LEU A 422 13.05 -31.97 8.69
C LEU A 422 14.21 -32.58 9.51
N PRO A 423 14.97 -31.81 10.32
CA PRO A 423 16.07 -32.37 11.11
C PRO A 423 15.62 -33.32 12.23
N TYR A 424 14.36 -33.22 12.67
CA TYR A 424 13.83 -34.00 13.77
C TYR A 424 13.28 -35.36 13.31
N ILE A 425 12.96 -35.53 12.02
CA ILE A 425 12.52 -36.81 11.45
C ILE A 425 13.54 -37.93 11.67
N PRO A 426 14.83 -37.80 11.26
CA PRO A 426 15.79 -38.88 11.46
C PRO A 426 16.06 -39.17 12.93
N LEU A 427 15.99 -38.15 13.80
CA LEU A 427 16.15 -38.32 15.24
C LEU A 427 14.97 -39.08 15.85
N GLY A 428 13.74 -38.73 15.47
CA GLY A 428 12.53 -39.45 15.89
C GLY A 428 12.53 -40.89 15.39
N LEU A 429 12.88 -41.12 14.13
CA LEU A 429 13.00 -42.46 13.57
C LEU A 429 14.09 -43.27 14.28
N GLY A 430 15.26 -42.66 14.54
CA GLY A 430 16.33 -43.30 15.31
C GLY A 430 15.89 -43.68 16.71
N TYR A 431 15.14 -42.81 17.40
CA TYR A 431 14.58 -43.10 18.73
C TYR A 431 13.56 -44.24 18.69
N LEU A 432 12.67 -44.26 17.70
CA LEU A 432 11.71 -45.34 17.49
C LEU A 432 12.40 -46.68 17.24
N LEU A 433 13.41 -46.70 16.36
CA LEU A 433 14.17 -47.92 16.06
C LEU A 433 14.96 -48.41 17.27
N TYR A 434 15.53 -47.50 18.06
CA TYR A 434 16.27 -47.84 19.28
C TYR A 434 15.36 -48.42 20.37
N ASN A 435 14.10 -47.98 20.47
CA ASN A 435 13.14 -48.40 21.50
C ASN A 435 12.02 -49.30 20.94
N ILE A 436 12.26 -50.03 19.85
CA ILE A 436 11.23 -50.84 19.21
C ILE A 436 10.65 -51.92 20.15
N GLU A 437 11.46 -52.39 21.10
CA GLU A 437 11.06 -53.36 22.12
C GLU A 437 10.18 -52.74 23.22
N ASN A 438 10.20 -51.40 23.38
CA ASN A 438 9.39 -50.65 24.33
C ASN A 438 8.53 -49.60 23.62
N ILE A 439 7.59 -50.09 22.80
CA ILE A 439 6.75 -49.23 21.97
C ILE A 439 5.84 -48.32 22.81
N ALA A 440 5.41 -48.76 23.99
CA ALA A 440 4.58 -47.97 24.89
C ALA A 440 5.33 -46.71 25.38
N GLN A 441 6.58 -46.86 25.82
CA GLN A 441 7.40 -45.71 26.20
C GLN A 441 7.66 -44.77 25.01
N THR A 442 7.85 -45.33 23.81
CA THR A 442 8.06 -44.53 22.60
C THR A 442 6.82 -43.70 22.26
N LEU A 443 5.64 -44.31 22.31
CA LEU A 443 4.36 -43.62 22.09
C LEU A 443 4.14 -42.53 23.15
N HIS A 444 4.43 -42.82 24.41
CA HIS A 444 4.33 -41.83 25.48
C HIS A 444 5.23 -40.60 25.24
N VAL A 445 6.48 -40.82 24.81
CA VAL A 445 7.42 -39.72 24.47
C VAL A 445 6.92 -38.92 23.28
N PHE A 446 6.43 -39.57 22.22
CA PHE A 446 5.92 -38.88 21.03
C PHE A 446 4.62 -38.11 21.31
N ALA A 447 3.70 -38.69 22.08
CA ALA A 447 2.49 -38.00 22.54
C ALA A 447 2.83 -36.75 23.36
N SER A 448 3.74 -36.89 24.32
CA SER A 448 4.21 -35.76 25.16
C SER A 448 4.92 -34.67 24.34
N ALA A 449 5.73 -35.07 23.36
CA ALA A 449 6.39 -34.14 22.44
C ALA A 449 5.38 -33.38 21.55
N PHE A 450 4.28 -34.03 21.14
CA PHE A 450 3.21 -33.37 20.40
C PHE A 450 2.48 -32.33 21.26
N ILE A 451 2.15 -32.67 22.51
CA ILE A 451 1.55 -31.70 23.46
C ILE A 451 2.49 -30.50 23.66
N PHE A 452 3.79 -30.75 23.86
CA PHE A 452 4.80 -29.67 23.94
C PHE A 452 4.76 -28.76 22.70
N LEU A 453 4.68 -29.32 21.50
CA LEU A 453 4.61 -28.55 20.26
C LEU A 453 3.35 -27.67 20.22
N VAL A 454 2.20 -28.24 20.56
CA VAL A 454 0.91 -27.50 20.62
C VAL A 454 1.00 -26.36 21.64
N MET A 455 1.49 -26.63 22.86
CA MET A 455 1.66 -25.61 23.90
C MET A 455 2.62 -24.50 23.48
N THR A 456 3.70 -24.86 22.78
CA THR A 456 4.66 -23.89 22.25
C THR A 456 4.02 -22.98 21.20
N VAL A 457 3.23 -23.54 20.28
CA VAL A 457 2.52 -22.76 19.25
C VAL A 457 1.50 -21.83 19.90
N ILE A 458 0.65 -22.33 20.80
CA ILE A 458 -0.37 -21.53 21.49
C ILE A 458 0.29 -20.38 22.25
N PHE A 459 1.28 -20.68 23.10
CA PHE A 459 1.94 -19.65 23.91
C PHE A 459 2.69 -18.64 23.05
N GLY A 460 3.41 -19.09 22.01
CA GLY A 460 4.11 -18.19 21.10
C GLY A 460 3.17 -17.30 20.28
N VAL A 461 2.00 -17.80 19.86
CA VAL A 461 0.95 -16.99 19.22
C VAL A 461 0.37 -15.97 20.20
N MET A 462 0.10 -16.35 21.45
CA MET A 462 -0.34 -15.40 22.48
C MET A 462 0.67 -14.26 22.69
N LEU A 463 1.97 -14.59 22.82
CA LEU A 463 3.02 -13.59 22.96
C LEU A 463 3.10 -12.67 21.73
N LYS A 464 2.95 -13.22 20.52
CA LYS A 464 2.86 -12.44 19.28
C LYS A 464 1.70 -11.44 19.30
N LEU A 465 0.52 -11.90 19.70
CA LEU A 465 -0.70 -11.08 19.77
C LEU A 465 -0.62 -10.00 20.85
N PHE A 466 0.12 -10.25 21.94
CA PHE A 466 0.31 -9.30 23.04
C PHE A 466 1.36 -8.24 22.71
N PHE A 467 2.56 -8.64 22.27
CA PHE A 467 3.66 -7.71 22.05
C PHE A 467 3.62 -7.01 20.69
N ARG A 468 3.03 -7.65 19.67
CA ARG A 468 2.81 -7.10 18.34
C ARG A 468 4.03 -6.43 17.70
N THR A 469 5.24 -6.91 17.99
CA THR A 469 6.45 -6.29 17.43
C THR A 469 6.53 -6.56 15.94
N GLU A 470 7.03 -5.58 15.20
CA GLU A 470 7.20 -5.70 13.76
C GLU A 470 8.31 -6.69 13.43
N ARG A 471 8.10 -7.45 12.34
CA ARG A 471 9.08 -8.40 11.83
C ARG A 471 9.98 -7.70 10.80
N GLN A 472 11.28 -7.97 10.84
CA GLN A 472 12.26 -7.35 9.94
C GLN A 472 12.08 -7.75 8.47
N VAL A 473 11.85 -9.05 8.21
CA VAL A 473 11.57 -9.56 6.86
C VAL A 473 10.11 -9.92 6.75
N PRO A 474 9.47 -9.50 5.66
CA PRO A 474 8.04 -9.35 5.67
C PRO A 474 7.50 -10.72 5.14
N PHE A 475 6.94 -11.56 6.04
CA PHE A 475 6.47 -12.94 5.76
C PHE A 475 4.95 -12.99 5.78
N TYR A 476 4.33 -13.17 4.62
CA TYR A 476 2.90 -12.89 4.49
C TYR A 476 2.19 -13.98 3.75
N ASN A 477 1.43 -14.72 4.54
CA ASN A 477 0.23 -15.40 4.10
C ASN A 477 -0.66 -15.82 5.29
N ASN A 478 -0.39 -15.34 6.52
CA ASN A 478 -1.15 -15.70 7.72
C ASN A 478 -0.99 -14.63 8.81
N ILE A 479 -2.10 -14.20 9.41
CA ILE A 479 -2.18 -13.19 10.49
C ILE A 479 -1.25 -13.56 11.67
N PHE A 480 -1.10 -14.85 11.97
CA PHE A 480 -0.29 -15.35 13.09
C PHE A 480 1.23 -15.18 12.93
N PHE A 481 1.75 -15.09 11.71
CA PHE A 481 3.20 -15.01 11.44
C PHE A 481 3.68 -13.59 11.11
N LYS A 482 2.77 -12.61 11.22
CA LYS A 482 3.01 -11.17 10.98
C LYS A 482 4.02 -10.57 11.95
N TYR A 483 3.92 -10.92 13.24
CA TYR A 483 4.76 -10.33 14.28
C TYR A 483 6.13 -11.00 14.39
N GLY A 484 7.15 -10.21 14.72
CA GLY A 484 8.53 -10.66 14.89
C GLY A 484 8.74 -11.43 16.19
N PHE A 485 8.26 -10.88 17.30
CA PHE A 485 8.49 -11.39 18.64
C PHE A 485 7.43 -12.41 19.08
N PRO A 486 7.78 -13.55 19.71
CA PRO A 486 9.08 -14.20 19.65
C PRO A 486 9.26 -15.00 18.34
N SER A 487 10.48 -15.42 18.03
CA SER A 487 10.72 -16.39 16.95
C SER A 487 10.14 -17.76 17.32
N LEU A 488 8.98 -18.14 16.75
CA LEU A 488 8.32 -19.45 16.99
C LEU A 488 9.22 -20.64 16.63
N HIS A 489 10.03 -20.50 15.57
CA HIS A 489 10.99 -21.52 15.16
C HIS A 489 12.05 -21.72 16.23
N THR A 490 12.63 -20.64 16.73
CA THR A 490 13.62 -20.70 17.82
C THR A 490 12.97 -21.25 19.09
N MET A 491 11.74 -20.84 19.38
CA MET A 491 10.99 -21.27 20.55
C MET A 491 10.76 -22.78 20.55
N ALA A 492 10.29 -23.36 19.44
CA ALA A 492 10.13 -24.81 19.32
C ALA A 492 11.47 -25.54 19.36
N SER A 493 12.47 -25.06 18.61
CA SER A 493 13.78 -25.72 18.49
C SER A 493 14.64 -25.65 19.74
N ILE A 494 14.51 -24.62 20.57
CA ILE A 494 15.17 -24.54 21.89
C ILE A 494 14.32 -25.20 22.97
N GLY A 495 12.99 -25.07 22.90
CA GLY A 495 12.09 -25.71 23.86
C GLY A 495 12.18 -27.22 23.85
N ILE A 496 12.37 -27.85 22.69
CA ILE A 496 12.53 -29.30 22.61
C ILE A 496 13.80 -29.78 23.33
N ILE A 497 14.84 -28.95 23.46
CA ILE A 497 16.03 -29.26 24.28
C ILE A 497 15.63 -29.37 25.74
N GLY A 498 14.85 -28.38 26.24
CA GLY A 498 14.35 -28.35 27.60
C GLY A 498 13.45 -29.55 27.93
N PHE A 499 12.56 -29.91 27.00
CA PHE A 499 11.72 -31.11 27.13
C PHE A 499 12.54 -32.41 27.09
N ALA A 500 13.41 -32.56 26.09
CA ALA A 500 14.20 -33.78 25.87
C ALA A 500 15.11 -34.11 27.05
N PHE A 501 15.55 -33.11 27.83
CA PHE A 501 16.34 -33.33 29.04
C PHE A 501 15.63 -34.24 30.07
N PHE A 502 14.30 -34.17 30.17
CA PHE A 502 13.49 -35.00 31.07
C PHE A 502 13.24 -36.41 30.51
N VAL A 503 13.29 -36.58 29.19
CA VAL A 503 13.26 -37.89 28.54
C VAL A 503 14.61 -38.59 28.71
N ASN A 504 15.68 -37.91 28.30
CA ASN A 504 17.07 -38.32 28.49
C ASN A 504 17.99 -37.09 28.36
N PRO A 505 18.80 -36.74 29.37
CA PRO A 505 19.72 -35.60 29.32
C PRO A 505 20.64 -35.56 28.09
N ILE A 506 21.05 -36.73 27.58
CA ILE A 506 21.91 -36.85 26.39
C ILE A 506 21.18 -36.35 25.14
N PHE A 507 19.88 -36.59 25.01
CA PHE A 507 19.13 -36.08 23.85
C PHE A 507 19.04 -34.56 23.84
N GLY A 508 18.92 -33.93 25.01
CA GLY A 508 19.03 -32.48 25.13
C GLY A 508 20.36 -31.96 24.56
N LEU A 509 21.48 -32.61 24.91
CA LEU A 509 22.81 -32.24 24.39
C LEU A 509 22.93 -32.45 22.88
N ILE A 510 22.37 -33.55 22.33
CA ILE A 510 22.37 -33.83 20.89
C ILE A 510 21.54 -32.80 20.12
N LEU A 511 20.43 -32.34 20.70
CA LEU A 511 19.53 -31.36 20.08
C LEU A 511 20.05 -29.92 20.19
N ALA A 512 20.96 -29.63 21.13
CA ALA A 512 21.46 -28.28 21.35
C ALA A 512 22.11 -27.63 20.12
N PRO A 513 23.00 -28.30 19.36
CA PRO A 513 23.53 -27.76 18.11
C PRO A 513 22.44 -27.40 17.10
N VAL A 514 21.38 -28.23 16.99
CA VAL A 514 20.26 -27.97 16.07
C VAL A 514 19.50 -26.73 16.51
N GLY A 515 19.14 -26.62 17.79
CA GLY A 515 18.41 -25.46 18.31
C GLY A 515 19.18 -24.14 18.16
N LEU A 516 20.48 -24.15 18.46
CA LEU A 516 21.35 -22.99 18.28
C LEU A 516 21.50 -22.61 16.81
N PHE A 517 21.63 -23.59 15.92
CA PHE A 517 21.69 -23.35 14.47
C PHE A 517 20.40 -22.68 13.95
N TYR A 518 19.22 -23.11 14.40
CA TYR A 518 17.97 -22.44 14.06
C TYR A 518 17.94 -20.99 14.57
N GLY A 519 18.32 -20.75 15.83
CA GLY A 519 18.42 -19.39 16.38
C GLY A 519 19.34 -18.50 15.56
N TYR A 520 20.56 -18.97 15.29
CA TYR A 520 21.55 -18.27 14.47
C TYR A 520 21.03 -17.96 13.07
N ALA A 521 20.43 -18.95 12.40
CA ALA A 521 19.86 -18.79 11.07
C ALA A 521 18.84 -17.65 11.04
N ARG A 522 17.89 -17.60 12.00
CA ARG A 522 16.84 -16.57 12.03
C ARG A 522 17.39 -15.13 12.14
N VAL A 523 18.50 -14.93 12.85
CA VAL A 523 19.21 -13.64 12.90
C VAL A 523 20.02 -13.40 11.64
N ARG A 524 20.82 -14.37 11.19
CA ARG A 524 21.75 -14.22 10.07
C ARG A 524 21.05 -13.92 8.74
N PHE A 525 19.84 -14.44 8.57
CA PHE A 525 18.97 -14.18 7.42
C PHE A 525 18.10 -12.94 7.60
N GLY A 526 18.26 -12.17 8.68
CA GLY A 526 17.49 -10.94 8.92
C GLY A 526 16.00 -11.18 9.14
N ALA A 527 15.57 -12.42 9.38
CA ALA A 527 14.15 -12.73 9.53
C ALA A 527 13.58 -12.24 10.87
N HIS A 528 14.45 -12.13 11.88
CA HIS A 528 14.16 -11.70 13.24
C HIS A 528 15.32 -10.90 13.82
N THR A 529 15.02 -10.00 14.75
CA THR A 529 16.04 -9.34 15.57
C THR A 529 16.71 -10.35 16.51
N VAL A 530 17.88 -10.00 17.04
CA VAL A 530 18.52 -10.79 18.11
C VAL A 530 17.58 -10.92 19.32
N ALA A 531 16.84 -9.86 19.66
CA ALA A 531 15.90 -9.86 20.77
C ALA A 531 14.74 -10.85 20.56
N ASP A 532 14.13 -10.89 19.37
CA ASP A 532 13.05 -11.84 19.05
C ASP A 532 13.51 -13.31 19.18
N VAL A 533 14.75 -13.58 18.79
CA VAL A 533 15.37 -14.91 18.85
C VAL A 533 15.71 -15.29 20.29
N LEU A 534 16.34 -14.40 21.05
CA LEU A 534 16.65 -14.64 22.46
C LEU A 534 15.38 -14.85 23.29
N ALA A 535 14.36 -14.01 23.09
CA ALA A 535 13.09 -14.18 23.78
C ALA A 535 12.38 -15.48 23.39
N GLY A 536 12.42 -15.87 22.10
CA GLY A 536 11.96 -17.18 21.65
C GLY A 536 12.71 -18.32 22.34
N ALA A 537 14.03 -18.24 22.43
CA ALA A 537 14.84 -19.25 23.11
C ALA A 537 14.48 -19.39 24.59
N VAL A 538 14.38 -18.27 25.33
CA VAL A 538 14.03 -18.28 26.76
C VAL A 538 12.60 -18.79 26.97
N ALA A 539 11.62 -18.25 26.25
CA ALA A 539 10.22 -18.69 26.35
C ALA A 539 10.07 -20.17 25.98
N GLY A 540 10.76 -20.61 24.92
CA GLY A 540 10.77 -21.99 24.48
C GLY A 540 11.34 -22.92 25.53
N LEU A 541 12.51 -22.58 26.11
CA LEU A 541 13.13 -23.35 27.18
C LEU A 541 12.20 -23.49 28.39
N ILE A 542 11.54 -22.40 28.81
CA ILE A 542 10.58 -22.41 29.91
C ILE A 542 9.43 -23.36 29.60
N VAL A 543 8.79 -23.24 28.43
CA VAL A 543 7.69 -24.13 28.01
C VAL A 543 8.14 -25.59 27.95
N GLY A 544 9.33 -25.85 27.40
CA GLY A 544 9.92 -27.18 27.33
C GLY A 544 10.14 -27.81 28.71
N ILE A 545 10.73 -27.06 29.64
CA ILE A 545 10.95 -27.51 31.02
C ILE A 545 9.62 -27.77 31.73
N LEU A 546 8.64 -26.87 31.58
CA LEU A 546 7.31 -27.05 32.18
C LEU A 546 6.61 -28.29 31.61
N CYS A 547 6.71 -28.55 30.30
CA CYS A 547 6.17 -29.78 29.71
C CYS A 547 6.91 -31.02 30.22
N GLY A 548 8.23 -30.96 30.37
CA GLY A 548 9.01 -32.06 30.95
C GLY A 548 8.66 -32.35 32.42
N LEU A 549 8.32 -31.31 33.20
CA LEU A 549 7.94 -31.44 34.61
C LEU A 549 6.48 -31.87 34.82
N PHE A 550 5.56 -31.39 33.98
CA PHE A 550 4.12 -31.52 34.24
C PHE A 550 3.37 -32.38 33.22
N VAL A 551 3.87 -32.52 31.98
CA VAL A 551 3.21 -33.32 30.94
C VAL A 551 3.82 -34.70 30.85
N TYR A 552 5.15 -34.79 30.76
CA TYR A 552 5.84 -36.07 30.60
C TYR A 552 5.60 -37.06 31.76
N PRO A 553 5.46 -36.65 33.04
CA PRO A 553 5.15 -37.62 34.10
C PRO A 553 3.71 -38.16 34.07
N VAL A 554 2.81 -37.57 33.27
CA VAL A 554 1.39 -37.91 33.26
C VAL A 554 1.15 -39.02 32.25
N GLN A 555 0.86 -40.22 32.74
CA GLN A 555 0.45 -41.34 31.90
C GLN A 555 -0.94 -41.10 31.33
N MET A 556 -1.06 -41.22 30.01
CA MET A 556 -2.31 -41.07 29.29
C MET A 556 -2.87 -42.44 28.92
N PRO A 557 -4.19 -42.56 28.66
CA PRO A 557 -4.75 -43.77 28.07
C PRO A 557 -4.03 -44.12 26.76
N ALA A 558 -3.79 -45.42 26.53
CA ALA A 558 -3.02 -45.88 25.38
C ALA A 558 -3.62 -45.43 24.04
N GLU A 559 -4.95 -45.37 23.95
CA GLU A 559 -5.66 -44.88 22.77
C GLU A 559 -5.30 -43.42 22.47
N LEU A 560 -5.21 -42.59 23.51
CA LEU A 560 -4.84 -41.19 23.37
C LEU A 560 -3.37 -41.02 22.98
N GLU A 561 -2.46 -41.80 23.57
CA GLU A 561 -1.04 -41.77 23.22
C GLU A 561 -0.78 -42.15 21.76
N ILE A 562 -1.50 -43.16 21.25
CA ILE A 562 -1.44 -43.56 19.85
C ILE A 562 -1.90 -42.40 18.95
N VAL A 563 -3.03 -41.77 19.26
CA VAL A 563 -3.57 -40.66 18.46
C VAL A 563 -2.61 -39.47 18.45
N LEU A 564 -2.13 -39.03 19.62
CA LEU A 564 -1.22 -37.88 19.73
C LEU A 564 0.14 -38.16 19.05
N SER A 565 0.66 -39.38 19.19
CA SER A 565 1.87 -39.82 18.48
C SER A 565 1.69 -39.79 16.97
N ALA A 566 0.54 -40.26 16.46
CA ALA A 566 0.23 -40.18 15.04
C ALA A 566 0.12 -38.72 14.57
N MET A 567 -0.47 -37.83 15.38
CA MET A 567 -0.57 -36.41 15.06
C MET A 567 0.79 -35.72 14.95
N LEU A 568 1.80 -36.15 15.73
CA LEU A 568 3.17 -35.64 15.60
C LEU A 568 3.75 -35.84 14.19
N VAL A 569 3.40 -36.95 13.53
CA VAL A 569 3.87 -37.30 12.19
C VAL A 569 2.94 -36.76 11.10
N LEU A 570 1.63 -36.84 11.30
CA LEU A 570 0.64 -36.45 10.30
C LEU A 570 0.52 -34.93 10.15
N THR A 571 0.66 -34.17 11.24
CA THR A 571 0.51 -32.70 11.20
C THR A 571 1.54 -32.03 10.28
N PRO A 572 2.85 -32.32 10.37
CA PRO A 572 3.84 -31.77 9.44
C PRO A 572 3.59 -32.14 7.98
N VAL A 573 3.16 -33.38 7.72
CA VAL A 573 2.86 -33.86 6.36
C VAL A 573 1.63 -33.14 5.79
N ALA A 574 0.56 -33.03 6.58
CA ALA A 574 -0.64 -32.29 6.19
C ALA A 574 -0.32 -30.82 5.90
N TYR A 575 0.45 -30.17 6.78
CA TYR A 575 0.91 -28.79 6.57
C TYR A 575 1.70 -28.65 5.26
N PHE A 576 2.65 -29.54 4.98
CA PHE A 576 3.42 -29.51 3.73
C PHE A 576 2.54 -29.67 2.48
N LEU A 577 1.57 -30.59 2.50
CA LEU A 577 0.65 -30.80 1.39
C LEU A 577 -0.25 -29.57 1.15
N ILE A 578 -0.75 -28.96 2.22
CA ILE A 578 -1.55 -27.72 2.16
C ILE A 578 -0.69 -26.56 1.63
N ALA A 579 0.50 -26.34 2.20
CA ALA A 579 1.42 -25.29 1.78
C ALA A 579 1.76 -25.38 0.29
N ARG A 580 2.00 -26.59 -0.21
CA ARG A 580 2.25 -26.84 -1.63
C ARG A 580 1.03 -26.56 -2.52
N ARG A 581 -0.17 -26.94 -2.08
CA ARG A 581 -1.43 -26.73 -2.83
C ARG A 581 -1.78 -25.25 -2.97
N TYR A 582 -1.59 -24.47 -1.91
CA TYR A 582 -1.93 -23.05 -1.88
C TYR A 582 -0.79 -22.11 -2.26
N LYS A 583 0.39 -22.65 -2.64
CA LYS A 583 1.62 -21.88 -2.92
C LYS A 583 1.92 -20.86 -1.80
N LEU A 584 1.73 -21.27 -0.55
CA LEU A 584 1.90 -20.41 0.62
C LEU A 584 3.33 -19.87 0.75
#